data_AF-A0AAE3NZH5-F1
#
_entry.id   AF-A0AAE3NZH5-F1
#
_cell.length_a   1.000
_cell.length_b   1.000
_cell.length_c   1.000
_cell.angle_alpha   90.00
_cell.angle_beta   90.00
_cell.angle_gamma   90.00
#
_symmetry.space_group_name_H-M   'P 1'
#
loop_
_entity.id
_entity.type
_entity.pdbx_description
1 polymer ?
#
loop_
_entity_poly.entity_id
_entity_poly.type
_entity_poly.pdbx_seq_one_letter_code
_entity_poly.pdbx_strand_id
1 'polypeptide(L)'
;MRIPTDQIDPHALPRDRTVLDADALDELQRSILANGLRQPIEVWQTDTGYALLSGYRRLMAVTRLHEATEQDRWTEIDAVLRSPPDRVAAMAAMVEENEVRQALSPWERAAVAVASVDAGTFDTVDAALRRLYPFLNRQKRARLRAVAEVVEELDGLLTDPEDLSEQRLQRIAAAIRLGWSELITAALAEVRRRSPCVQWETLAPVLAEAESVVATGGPTSPNRPKRLSTPRPGVHIRRERTRRGFVLHVTGQGATDALVTEILDEVERLFS
;
A
#
# COMPACT_ATOMS: atom_id res chain seq x y z
N MET A 1 17.97 25.29 16.15
CA MET A 1 17.85 25.25 17.62
C MET A 1 18.14 23.84 18.09
N ARG A 2 18.64 23.63 19.31
CA ARG A 2 18.79 22.28 19.88
C ARG A 2 17.59 21.97 20.77
N ILE A 3 17.05 20.77 20.64
CA ILE A 3 15.84 20.33 21.36
C ILE A 3 16.15 19.00 22.06
N PRO A 4 15.79 18.84 23.35
CA PRO A 4 15.86 17.55 24.02
C PRO A 4 15.07 16.48 23.27
N THR A 5 15.69 15.33 23.04
CA THR A 5 15.09 14.25 22.23
C THR A 5 13.84 13.65 22.85
N ASP A 6 13.71 13.73 24.18
CA ASP A 6 12.56 13.31 24.97
C ASP A 6 11.34 14.26 24.89
N GLN A 7 11.54 15.50 24.44
CA GLN A 7 10.48 16.48 24.22
C GLN A 7 9.90 16.42 22.80
N ILE A 8 10.43 15.53 21.96
CA ILE A 8 9.99 15.37 20.57
C ILE A 8 9.14 14.12 20.50
N ASP A 9 7.85 14.27 20.22
CA ASP A 9 6.98 13.15 19.89
C ASP A 9 7.30 12.68 18.46
N PRO A 10 7.91 11.49 18.28
CA PRO A 10 8.05 10.93 16.97
C PRO A 10 6.69 10.50 16.42
N HIS A 11 5.73 10.00 17.17
CA HIS A 11 4.55 9.35 16.59
C HIS A 11 3.36 10.28 16.31
N ALA A 12 3.55 11.59 16.45
CA ALA A 12 2.52 12.61 16.21
C ALA A 12 1.91 12.62 14.80
N LEU A 13 2.63 12.11 13.79
CA LEU A 13 2.14 11.95 12.41
C LEU A 13 2.32 10.48 11.97
N PRO A 14 1.38 9.93 11.15
CA PRO A 14 1.54 8.61 10.55
C PRO A 14 2.84 8.55 9.76
N ARG A 15 3.64 7.51 10.02
CA ARG A 15 4.91 7.30 9.33
C ARG A 15 4.91 5.97 8.61
N ASP A 16 5.62 5.96 7.50
CA ASP A 16 5.99 4.75 6.81
C ASP A 16 6.89 3.90 7.73
N ARG A 17 6.36 2.74 8.15
CA ARG A 17 7.02 1.79 9.04
C ARG A 17 8.08 0.97 8.33
N THR A 18 8.14 1.02 7.00
CA THR A 18 9.04 0.23 6.15
C THR A 18 10.48 0.78 6.15
N VAL A 19 10.71 1.98 6.70
CA VAL A 19 11.97 2.74 6.57
C VAL A 19 13.00 2.49 7.70
N LEU A 20 12.72 1.59 8.65
CA LEU A 20 13.65 1.18 9.71
C LEU A 20 14.46 -0.07 9.31
N ASP A 21 15.19 0.02 8.21
CA ASP A 21 16.27 -0.93 7.91
C ASP A 21 17.38 -0.77 8.97
N ALA A 22 17.67 -1.85 9.70
CA ALA A 22 18.62 -1.88 10.80
C ALA A 22 20.05 -1.56 10.33
N ASP A 23 20.48 -2.13 9.20
CA ASP A 23 21.84 -1.94 8.68
C ASP A 23 22.06 -0.47 8.26
N ALA A 24 21.04 0.11 7.62
CA ALA A 24 21.07 1.49 7.17
C ALA A 24 20.88 2.50 8.33
N LEU A 25 20.37 2.08 9.49
CA LEU A 25 20.36 2.87 10.72
C LEU A 25 21.73 2.86 11.40
N ASP A 26 22.38 1.70 11.46
CA ASP A 26 23.73 1.54 12.02
C ASP A 26 24.78 2.33 11.21
N GLU A 27 24.66 2.35 9.88
CA GLU A 27 25.49 3.22 9.03
C GLU A 27 25.27 4.71 9.34
N LEU A 28 24.01 5.12 9.53
CA LEU A 28 23.67 6.49 9.88
C LEU A 28 24.25 6.89 11.24
N GLN A 29 24.18 6.01 12.24
CA GLN A 29 24.78 6.24 13.56
C GLN A 29 26.30 6.42 13.47
N ARG A 30 27.00 5.57 12.71
CA ARG A 30 28.45 5.73 12.46
C ARG A 30 28.77 7.06 11.78
N SER A 31 27.97 7.46 10.79
CA SER A 31 28.14 8.74 10.10
C SER A 31 27.95 9.94 11.04
N ILE A 32 26.93 9.89 11.92
CA ILE A 32 26.65 10.93 12.92
C ILE A 32 27.74 10.98 13.99
N LEU A 33 28.27 9.83 14.44
CA LEU A 33 29.39 9.78 15.37
C LEU A 33 30.66 10.45 14.80
N ALA A 34 30.94 10.21 13.51
CA ALA A 34 32.14 10.71 12.85
C ALA A 34 32.03 12.19 12.43
N ASN A 35 30.86 12.62 11.94
CA ASN A 35 30.72 13.91 11.26
C ASN A 35 29.68 14.84 11.91
N GLY A 36 29.03 14.40 12.98
CA GLY A 36 27.87 15.10 13.55
C GLY A 36 26.63 15.02 12.66
N LEU A 37 25.57 15.69 13.11
CA LEU A 37 24.31 15.77 12.38
C LEU A 37 24.43 16.80 11.24
N ARG A 38 24.50 16.33 9.98
CA ARG A 38 24.68 17.25 8.84
C ARG A 38 23.44 18.07 8.49
N GLN A 39 22.26 17.50 8.71
CA GLN A 39 20.98 18.14 8.44
C GLN A 39 20.13 18.08 9.69
N PRO A 40 19.62 19.23 10.18
CA PRO A 40 18.72 19.24 11.32
C PRO A 40 17.43 18.46 11.03
N ILE A 41 16.76 18.04 12.09
CA ILE A 41 15.38 17.54 11.99
C ILE A 41 14.42 18.72 11.83
N GLU A 42 13.22 18.45 11.33
CA GLU A 42 12.16 19.47 11.28
C GLU A 42 11.08 19.11 12.28
N VAL A 43 10.65 20.09 13.07
CA VAL A 43 9.64 19.92 14.11
C VAL A 43 8.62 21.04 14.04
N TRP A 44 7.44 20.81 14.58
CA TRP A 44 6.49 21.88 14.92
C TRP A 44 6.23 21.89 16.43
N GLN A 45 5.89 23.05 16.97
CA GLN A 45 5.61 23.21 18.39
C GLN A 45 4.18 22.76 18.70
N THR A 46 4.02 22.01 19.78
CA THR A 46 2.74 21.57 20.33
C THR A 46 2.57 22.09 21.76
N ASP A 47 1.39 21.89 22.36
CA ASP A 47 1.12 22.33 23.74
C ASP A 47 2.02 21.63 24.78
N THR A 48 2.49 20.42 24.48
CA THR A 48 3.25 19.56 25.39
C THR A 48 4.72 19.36 24.98
N GLY A 49 5.19 20.04 23.93
CA GLY A 49 6.56 19.90 23.44
C GLY A 49 6.68 20.15 21.94
N TYR A 50 7.32 19.22 21.24
CA TYR A 50 7.51 19.27 19.80
C TYR A 50 7.02 17.98 19.17
N ALA A 51 6.54 18.06 17.93
CA ALA A 51 6.24 16.88 17.14
C ALA A 51 7.09 16.86 15.88
N LEU A 52 7.58 15.66 15.54
CA LEU A 52 8.54 15.50 14.47
C LEU A 52 7.86 15.52 13.09
N LEU A 53 8.23 16.48 12.26
CA LEU A 53 7.80 16.59 10.87
C LEU A 53 8.69 15.76 9.95
N SER A 54 10.01 15.92 10.05
CA SER A 54 10.99 15.25 9.18
C SER A 54 12.27 14.90 9.93
N GLY A 55 12.94 13.84 9.46
CA GLY A 55 14.20 13.35 10.04
C GLY A 55 14.04 12.24 11.06
N TYR A 56 13.03 11.38 10.93
CA TYR A 56 12.79 10.25 11.84
C TYR A 56 14.02 9.36 12.07
N ARG A 57 14.70 8.92 11.01
CA ARG A 57 15.91 8.10 11.12
C ARG A 57 17.03 8.80 11.90
N ARG A 58 17.15 10.11 11.74
CA ARG A 58 18.14 10.93 12.46
C ARG A 58 17.80 11.02 13.95
N LEU A 59 16.53 11.26 14.28
CA LEU A 59 16.07 11.24 15.67
C LEU A 59 16.34 9.88 16.31
N MET A 60 15.93 8.78 15.66
CA MET A 60 16.17 7.42 16.16
C MET A 60 17.65 7.07 16.30
N ALA A 61 18.49 7.50 15.35
CA ALA A 61 19.93 7.29 15.44
C ALA A 61 20.54 8.02 16.65
N VAL A 62 20.14 9.27 16.90
CA VAL A 62 20.60 10.06 18.06
C VAL A 62 20.08 9.47 19.37
N THR A 63 18.80 9.09 19.45
CA THR A 63 18.24 8.43 20.64
C THR A 63 18.99 7.14 20.97
N ARG A 64 19.23 6.26 19.98
CA ARG A 64 20.02 5.04 20.19
C ARG A 64 21.48 5.31 20.56
N LEU A 65 22.09 6.37 20.02
CA LEU A 65 23.45 6.77 20.41
C LEU A 65 23.49 7.23 21.88
N HIS A 66 22.45 7.92 22.35
CA HIS A 66 22.32 8.28 23.76
C HIS A 66 22.17 7.03 24.63
N GLU A 67 21.26 6.12 24.28
CA GLU A 67 21.06 4.85 25.00
C GLU A 67 22.34 3.99 25.07
N ALA A 68 23.13 3.96 23.99
CA ALA A 68 24.34 3.13 23.93
C ALA A 68 25.57 3.74 24.62
N THR A 69 25.62 5.07 24.75
CA THR A 69 26.84 5.77 25.23
C THR A 69 26.65 6.59 26.50
N GLU A 70 25.40 6.88 26.88
CA GLU A 70 25.02 7.75 28.01
C GLU A 70 25.68 9.13 28.00
N GLN A 71 26.14 9.60 26.83
CA GLN A 71 26.80 10.90 26.70
C GLN A 71 25.77 12.04 26.57
N ASP A 72 25.97 13.10 27.37
CA ASP A 72 25.14 14.31 27.37
C ASP A 72 25.01 14.97 26.00
N ARG A 73 26.00 14.83 25.11
CA ARG A 73 25.94 15.45 23.77
C ARG A 73 24.80 14.91 22.90
N TRP A 74 24.28 13.72 23.20
CA TRP A 74 23.21 13.05 22.46
C TRP A 74 21.81 13.24 23.09
N THR A 75 21.69 13.95 24.21
CA THR A 75 20.38 14.26 24.81
C THR A 75 19.59 15.26 23.98
N GLU A 76 20.28 16.11 23.21
CA GLU A 76 19.69 17.13 22.34
C GLU A 76 20.05 16.94 20.87
N ILE A 77 19.12 17.29 19.97
CA ILE A 77 19.30 17.20 18.51
C ILE A 77 19.07 18.56 17.84
N ASP A 78 19.86 18.87 16.80
CA ASP A 78 19.65 20.07 15.99
C ASP A 78 18.33 19.97 15.22
N ALA A 79 17.48 20.96 15.41
CA ALA A 79 16.14 21.05 14.86
C ALA A 79 15.84 22.44 14.24
N VAL A 80 14.97 22.43 13.25
CA VAL A 80 14.35 23.61 12.65
C VAL A 80 12.87 23.61 13.04
N LEU A 81 12.44 24.68 13.70
CA LEU A 81 11.03 24.89 14.00
C LEU A 81 10.31 25.37 12.74
N ARG A 82 9.29 24.61 12.33
CA ARG A 82 8.32 25.01 11.32
C ARG A 82 7.05 25.45 12.02
N SER A 83 6.39 26.45 11.45
CA SER A 83 5.11 26.96 11.92
C SER A 83 4.01 26.70 10.88
N PRO A 84 3.65 25.43 10.60
CA PRO A 84 2.46 25.17 9.81
C PRO A 84 1.22 25.65 10.58
N PRO A 85 0.22 26.22 9.90
CA PRO A 85 -0.95 26.80 10.54
C PRO A 85 -1.83 25.76 11.25
N ASP A 86 -1.77 24.49 10.83
CA ASP A 86 -2.50 23.37 11.44
C ASP A 86 -1.79 22.02 11.18
N ARG A 87 -2.29 20.95 11.81
CA ARG A 87 -1.78 19.57 11.65
C ARG A 87 -1.85 19.08 10.21
N VAL A 88 -2.83 19.54 9.43
CA VAL A 88 -3.03 19.14 8.05
C VAL A 88 -1.96 19.76 7.14
N ALA A 89 -1.63 21.03 7.37
CA ALA A 89 -0.56 21.74 6.69
C ALA A 89 0.82 21.16 7.04
N ALA A 90 1.02 20.73 8.29
CA ALA A 90 2.19 19.96 8.69
C ALA A 90 2.33 18.65 7.90
N MET A 91 1.24 17.88 7.79
CA MET A 91 1.22 16.63 7.01
C MET A 91 1.49 16.87 5.52
N ALA A 92 0.89 17.90 4.93
CA ALA A 92 1.08 18.25 3.53
C ALA A 92 2.54 18.65 3.22
N ALA A 93 3.16 19.44 4.10
CA ALA A 93 4.57 19.82 3.96
C ALA A 93 5.51 18.61 4.06
N MET A 94 5.23 17.64 4.94
CA MET A 94 5.98 16.39 5.04
C MET A 94 5.86 15.55 3.76
N VAL A 95 4.65 15.42 3.22
CA VAL A 95 4.41 14.70 1.96
C VAL A 95 5.15 15.39 0.80
N GLU A 96 5.11 16.72 0.74
CA GLU A 96 5.82 17.50 -0.29
C GLU A 96 7.35 17.32 -0.20
N GLU A 97 7.93 17.35 1.01
CA GLU A 97 9.36 17.08 1.22
C GLU A 97 9.75 15.67 0.79
N ASN A 98 8.91 14.67 1.10
CA ASN A 98 9.12 13.30 0.66
C ASN A 98 9.05 13.16 -0.85
N GLU A 99 8.04 13.72 -1.52
CA GLU A 99 7.89 13.71 -2.99
C GLU A 99 9.11 14.27 -3.73
N VAL A 100 9.73 15.32 -3.17
CA VAL A 100 10.93 15.95 -3.74
C VAL A 100 12.19 15.11 -3.53
N ARG A 101 12.24 14.30 -2.46
CA ARG A 101 13.44 13.54 -2.04
C ARG A 101 13.43 12.10 -2.54
N GLN A 102 12.27 11.44 -2.57
CA GLN A 102 11.99 10.12 -3.16
C GLN A 102 10.55 10.14 -3.70
N ALA A 103 10.38 9.99 -5.02
CA ALA A 103 9.06 10.06 -5.63
C ALA A 103 8.18 8.90 -5.15
N LEU A 104 7.29 9.16 -4.19
CA LEU A 104 6.29 8.19 -3.73
C LEU A 104 5.55 7.59 -4.92
N SER A 105 5.44 6.27 -4.94
CA SER A 105 4.64 5.53 -5.91
C SER A 105 3.16 5.93 -5.79
N PRO A 106 2.34 5.70 -6.83
CA PRO A 106 0.90 5.93 -6.75
C PRO A 106 0.25 5.16 -5.60
N TRP A 107 0.73 3.96 -5.31
CA TRP A 107 0.26 3.14 -4.19
C TRP A 107 0.51 3.84 -2.85
N GLU A 108 1.75 4.23 -2.57
CA GLU A 108 2.10 4.86 -1.28
C GLU A 108 1.32 6.16 -1.06
N ARG A 109 1.14 6.98 -2.10
CA ARG A 109 0.34 8.21 -1.99
C ARG A 109 -1.11 7.93 -1.62
N ALA A 110 -1.69 6.91 -2.27
CA ALA A 110 -3.05 6.50 -1.98
C ALA A 110 -3.17 5.91 -0.57
N ALA A 111 -2.20 5.10 -0.15
CA ALA A 111 -2.15 4.49 1.18
C ALA A 111 -2.07 5.54 2.30
N VAL A 112 -1.28 6.60 2.12
CA VAL A 112 -1.25 7.72 3.09
C VAL A 112 -2.62 8.39 3.20
N ALA A 113 -3.32 8.58 2.08
CA ALA A 113 -4.66 9.18 2.10
C ALA A 113 -5.68 8.29 2.82
N VAL A 114 -5.67 6.98 2.56
CA VAL A 114 -6.53 5.98 3.24
C VAL A 114 -6.21 5.93 4.74
N ALA A 115 -4.95 5.77 5.11
CA ALA A 115 -4.51 5.73 6.50
C ALA A 115 -4.87 7.01 7.28
N SER A 116 -4.88 8.17 6.62
CA SER A 116 -5.29 9.43 7.25
C SER A 116 -6.79 9.48 7.55
N VAL A 117 -7.62 8.82 6.75
CA VAL A 117 -9.06 8.66 7.01
C VAL A 117 -9.28 7.66 8.13
N ASP A 118 -8.59 6.51 8.10
CA ASP A 118 -8.67 5.49 9.16
C ASP A 118 -8.26 6.03 10.53
N ALA A 119 -7.27 6.93 10.55
CA ALA A 119 -6.84 7.64 11.76
C ALA A 119 -7.79 8.77 12.20
N GLY A 120 -8.92 8.98 11.52
CA GLY A 120 -9.90 10.03 11.81
C GLY A 120 -9.40 11.46 11.54
N THR A 121 -8.34 11.62 10.74
CA THR A 121 -7.80 12.96 10.41
C THR A 121 -8.61 13.64 9.30
N PHE A 122 -9.21 12.87 8.41
CA PHE A 122 -10.11 13.36 7.37
C PHE A 122 -11.36 12.49 7.31
N ASP A 123 -12.51 13.10 7.02
CA ASP A 123 -13.78 12.37 6.89
C ASP A 123 -13.85 11.50 5.63
N THR A 124 -13.08 11.85 4.59
CA THR A 124 -13.13 11.18 3.28
C THR A 124 -11.75 11.16 2.62
N VAL A 125 -11.51 10.14 1.81
CA VAL A 125 -10.28 10.01 1.00
C VAL A 125 -10.13 11.21 0.05
N ASP A 126 -11.24 11.72 -0.52
CA ASP A 126 -11.20 12.90 -1.39
C ASP A 126 -10.81 14.19 -0.64
N ALA A 127 -11.17 14.32 0.65
CA ALA A 127 -10.70 15.42 1.48
C ALA A 127 -9.20 15.29 1.77
N ALA A 128 -8.74 14.08 2.13
CA ALA A 128 -7.34 13.79 2.34
C ALA A 128 -6.51 14.10 1.08
N LEU A 129 -6.90 13.58 -0.08
CA LEU A 129 -6.19 13.79 -1.35
C LEU A 129 -6.09 15.27 -1.75
N ARG A 130 -7.15 16.06 -1.52
CA ARG A 130 -7.12 17.50 -1.80
C ARG A 130 -6.17 18.27 -0.90
N ARG A 131 -6.06 17.87 0.37
CA ARG A 131 -5.27 18.58 1.38
C ARG A 131 -3.81 18.12 1.41
N LEU A 132 -3.56 16.83 1.25
CA LEU A 132 -2.22 16.23 1.25
C LEU A 132 -1.49 16.45 -0.07
N TYR A 133 -2.23 16.51 -1.19
CA TYR A 133 -1.66 16.70 -2.53
C TYR A 133 -2.27 17.94 -3.24
N PRO A 134 -2.10 19.15 -2.67
CA PRO A 134 -2.72 20.37 -3.21
C PRO A 134 -2.18 20.73 -4.60
N PHE A 135 -0.93 20.36 -4.91
CA PHE A 135 -0.25 20.57 -6.18
C PHE A 135 -0.76 19.68 -7.33
N LEU A 136 -1.49 18.61 -7.04
CA LEU A 136 -2.04 17.73 -8.07
C LEU A 136 -3.27 18.36 -8.72
N ASN A 137 -3.37 18.26 -10.05
CA ASN A 137 -4.57 18.69 -10.76
C ASN A 137 -5.75 17.69 -10.53
N ARG A 138 -6.96 18.08 -10.96
CA ARG A 138 -8.17 17.27 -10.81
C ARG A 138 -8.02 15.85 -11.40
N GLN A 139 -7.38 15.72 -12.56
CA GLN A 139 -7.21 14.43 -13.23
C GLN A 139 -6.28 13.51 -12.44
N LYS A 140 -5.12 14.00 -11.99
CA LYS A 140 -4.18 13.22 -11.17
C LYS A 140 -4.79 12.81 -9.84
N ARG A 141 -5.56 13.68 -9.18
CA ARG A 141 -6.30 13.31 -7.96
C ARG A 141 -7.36 12.24 -8.20
N ALA A 142 -8.10 12.30 -9.31
CA ALA A 142 -9.08 11.27 -9.64
C ALA A 142 -8.42 9.89 -9.87
N ARG A 143 -7.22 9.87 -10.45
CA ARG A 143 -6.43 8.65 -10.60
C ARG A 143 -5.96 8.10 -9.25
N LEU A 144 -5.43 8.96 -8.37
CA LEU A 144 -5.07 8.54 -7.01
C LEU A 144 -6.29 8.05 -6.21
N ARG A 145 -7.47 8.64 -6.40
CA ARG A 145 -8.70 8.14 -5.78
C ARG A 145 -9.02 6.72 -6.23
N ALA A 146 -8.83 6.40 -7.51
CA ALA A 146 -8.98 5.04 -8.02
C ALA A 146 -7.94 4.08 -7.41
N VAL A 147 -6.69 4.52 -7.24
CA VAL A 147 -5.67 3.71 -6.55
C VAL A 147 -6.05 3.49 -5.08
N ALA A 148 -6.61 4.49 -4.40
CA ALA A 148 -7.06 4.35 -3.02
C ALA A 148 -8.15 3.28 -2.85
N GLU A 149 -9.04 3.10 -3.84
CA GLU A 149 -10.01 1.98 -3.83
C GLU A 149 -9.31 0.62 -3.86
N VAL A 150 -8.17 0.52 -4.57
CA VAL A 150 -7.37 -0.71 -4.59
C VAL A 150 -6.72 -0.95 -3.24
N VAL A 151 -6.21 0.10 -2.59
CA VAL A 151 -5.66 0.01 -1.23
C VAL A 151 -6.74 -0.45 -0.25
N GLU A 152 -7.89 0.22 -0.24
CA GLU A 152 -9.02 -0.11 0.65
C GLU A 152 -9.45 -1.60 0.52
N GLU A 153 -9.43 -2.14 -0.69
CA GLU A 153 -9.93 -3.50 -0.97
C GLU A 153 -8.85 -4.60 -0.88
N LEU A 154 -7.60 -4.30 -1.28
CA LEU A 154 -6.57 -5.32 -1.53
C LEU A 154 -5.27 -5.12 -0.72
N ASP A 155 -5.24 -4.17 0.23
CA ASP A 155 -4.08 -4.04 1.11
C ASP A 155 -3.78 -5.37 1.84
N GLY A 156 -2.48 -5.71 1.90
CA GLY A 156 -2.01 -6.99 2.42
C GLY A 156 -2.23 -8.23 1.52
N LEU A 157 -2.87 -8.10 0.35
CA LEU A 157 -3.00 -9.18 -0.63
C LEU A 157 -1.98 -9.09 -1.78
N LEU A 158 -1.58 -7.87 -2.13
CA LEU A 158 -0.56 -7.60 -3.14
C LEU A 158 0.85 -7.68 -2.53
N THR A 159 1.78 -8.29 -3.25
CA THR A 159 3.21 -8.29 -2.95
C THR A 159 3.83 -7.04 -3.59
N ASP A 160 4.60 -6.28 -2.81
CA ASP A 160 5.32 -5.06 -3.21
C ASP A 160 4.51 -4.15 -4.17
N PRO A 161 3.28 -3.72 -3.76
CA PRO A 161 2.38 -2.96 -4.63
C PRO A 161 2.93 -1.60 -5.08
N GLU A 162 3.94 -1.06 -4.41
CA GLU A 162 4.70 0.14 -4.80
C GLU A 162 5.39 0.00 -6.18
N ASP A 163 5.70 -1.23 -6.61
CA ASP A 163 6.29 -1.52 -7.91
C ASP A 163 5.25 -1.56 -9.05
N LEU A 164 3.95 -1.56 -8.72
CA LEU A 164 2.89 -1.57 -9.73
C LEU A 164 2.73 -0.18 -10.37
N SER A 165 2.68 -0.17 -11.70
CA SER A 165 2.43 1.08 -12.42
C SER A 165 1.02 1.61 -12.15
N GLU A 166 0.87 2.95 -12.22
CA GLU A 166 -0.41 3.63 -12.05
C GLU A 166 -1.51 3.04 -12.95
N GLN A 167 -1.16 2.68 -14.20
CA GLN A 167 -2.09 2.05 -15.14
C GLN A 167 -2.57 0.68 -14.66
N ARG A 168 -1.69 -0.15 -14.09
CA ARG A 168 -2.08 -1.47 -13.57
C ARG A 168 -3.04 -1.34 -12.39
N LEU A 169 -2.75 -0.42 -11.47
CA LEU A 169 -3.61 -0.12 -10.33
C LEU A 169 -4.99 0.39 -10.78
N GLN A 170 -5.04 1.27 -11.79
CA GLN A 170 -6.31 1.73 -12.36
C GLN A 170 -7.13 0.62 -13.00
N ARG A 171 -6.49 -0.36 -13.67
CA ARG A 171 -7.19 -1.52 -14.22
C ARG A 171 -7.83 -2.38 -13.12
N ILE A 172 -7.12 -2.56 -12.00
CA ILE A 172 -7.65 -3.25 -10.82
C ILE A 172 -8.84 -2.48 -10.24
N ALA A 173 -8.69 -1.17 -10.01
CA ALA A 173 -9.78 -0.31 -9.51
C ALA A 173 -11.02 -0.38 -10.39
N ALA A 174 -10.85 -0.32 -11.72
CA ALA A 174 -11.95 -0.44 -12.66
C ALA A 174 -12.69 -1.79 -12.51
N ALA A 175 -11.96 -2.90 -12.36
CA ALA A 175 -12.56 -4.21 -12.15
C ALA A 175 -13.28 -4.31 -10.79
N ILE A 176 -12.70 -3.76 -9.71
CA ILE A 176 -13.35 -3.68 -8.38
C ILE A 176 -14.71 -2.98 -8.48
N ARG A 177 -14.79 -1.84 -9.19
CA ARG A 177 -16.05 -1.11 -9.40
C ARG A 177 -17.11 -1.90 -10.18
N LEU A 178 -16.70 -2.89 -10.97
CA LEU A 178 -17.61 -3.81 -11.66
C LEU A 178 -18.07 -4.97 -10.76
N GLY A 179 -17.61 -5.01 -9.50
CA GLY A 179 -17.92 -6.05 -8.52
C GLY A 179 -17.00 -7.28 -8.61
N TRP A 180 -15.83 -7.17 -9.25
CA TRP A 180 -14.93 -8.31 -9.48
C TRP A 180 -13.99 -8.62 -8.30
N SER A 181 -14.15 -7.95 -7.15
CA SER A 181 -13.28 -8.12 -5.99
C SER A 181 -13.10 -9.57 -5.58
N GLU A 182 -14.18 -10.34 -5.43
CA GLU A 182 -14.10 -11.75 -4.99
C GLU A 182 -13.25 -12.61 -5.96
N LEU A 183 -13.37 -12.36 -7.27
CA LEU A 183 -12.60 -13.06 -8.29
C LEU A 183 -11.12 -12.65 -8.27
N ILE A 184 -10.84 -11.36 -8.05
CA ILE A 184 -9.48 -10.83 -7.89
C ILE A 184 -8.81 -11.43 -6.66
N THR A 185 -9.51 -11.42 -5.51
CA THR A 185 -9.02 -12.01 -4.25
C THR A 185 -8.78 -13.51 -4.39
N ALA A 186 -9.70 -14.24 -5.05
CA ALA A 186 -9.53 -15.67 -5.31
C ALA A 186 -8.29 -15.94 -6.17
N ALA A 187 -8.08 -15.17 -7.25
CA ALA A 187 -6.90 -15.27 -8.10
C ALA A 187 -5.60 -14.97 -7.33
N LEU A 188 -5.57 -13.90 -6.52
CA LEU A 188 -4.40 -13.54 -5.70
C LEU A 188 -4.08 -14.61 -4.65
N ALA A 189 -5.09 -15.28 -4.09
CA ALA A 189 -4.90 -16.34 -3.12
C ALA A 189 -4.13 -17.55 -3.68
N GLU A 190 -4.26 -17.83 -4.98
CA GLU A 190 -3.54 -18.93 -5.66
C GLU A 190 -2.03 -18.69 -5.71
N VAL A 191 -1.63 -17.43 -5.72
CA VAL A 191 -0.25 -16.97 -5.86
C VAL A 191 0.17 -16.11 -4.68
N ARG A 192 -0.38 -16.40 -3.49
CA ARG A 192 -0.09 -15.66 -2.27
C ARG A 192 1.41 -15.73 -1.95
N ARG A 193 2.02 -14.59 -1.61
CA ARG A 193 3.46 -14.44 -1.32
C ARG A 193 4.39 -14.79 -2.49
N ARG A 194 3.86 -14.85 -3.72
CA ARG A 194 4.67 -14.91 -4.94
C ARG A 194 5.10 -13.50 -5.33
N SER A 195 6.09 -13.41 -6.21
CA SER A 195 6.60 -12.13 -6.71
C SER A 195 5.50 -11.31 -7.42
N PRO A 196 5.65 -9.98 -7.49
CA PRO A 196 4.70 -9.09 -8.17
C PRO A 196 4.45 -9.49 -9.63
N CYS A 197 5.45 -10.01 -10.34
CA CYS A 197 5.30 -10.48 -11.71
C CYS A 197 4.32 -11.67 -11.83
N VAL A 198 4.42 -12.66 -10.94
CA VAL A 198 3.54 -13.83 -10.94
C VAL A 198 2.11 -13.42 -10.56
N GLN A 199 1.94 -12.55 -9.55
CA GLN A 199 0.62 -12.02 -9.21
C GLN A 199 -0.03 -11.30 -10.40
N TRP A 200 0.76 -10.51 -11.13
CA TRP A 200 0.26 -9.82 -12.31
C TRP A 200 -0.10 -10.77 -13.46
N GLU A 201 0.70 -11.80 -13.71
CA GLU A 201 0.39 -12.83 -14.71
C GLU A 201 -0.93 -13.56 -14.42
N THR A 202 -1.23 -13.83 -13.15
CA THR A 202 -2.51 -14.42 -12.73
C THR A 202 -3.68 -13.44 -12.82
N LEU A 203 -3.47 -12.16 -12.48
CA LEU A 203 -4.53 -11.15 -12.53
C LEU A 203 -4.86 -10.66 -13.94
N ALA A 204 -3.87 -10.56 -14.83
CA ALA A 204 -4.04 -9.94 -16.13
C ALA A 204 -5.17 -10.56 -16.99
N PRO A 205 -5.35 -11.90 -17.04
CA PRO A 205 -6.49 -12.52 -17.73
C PRO A 205 -7.85 -12.18 -17.10
N VAL A 206 -7.92 -12.11 -15.76
CA VAL A 206 -9.15 -11.73 -15.04
C VAL A 206 -9.55 -10.30 -15.39
N LEU A 207 -8.59 -9.37 -15.33
CA LEU A 207 -8.81 -7.97 -15.68
C LEU A 207 -9.17 -7.80 -17.18
N ALA A 208 -8.51 -8.53 -18.07
CA ALA A 208 -8.82 -8.50 -19.49
C ALA A 208 -10.23 -9.02 -19.81
N GLU A 209 -10.73 -10.02 -19.08
CA GLU A 209 -12.12 -10.47 -19.23
C GLU A 209 -13.10 -9.39 -18.74
N ALA A 210 -12.83 -8.71 -17.62
CA ALA A 210 -13.65 -7.61 -17.13
C ALA A 210 -13.75 -6.46 -18.16
N GLU A 211 -12.62 -6.08 -18.73
CA GLU A 211 -12.52 -5.06 -19.79
C GLU A 211 -13.31 -5.46 -21.04
N SER A 212 -13.20 -6.73 -21.46
CA SER A 212 -13.92 -7.26 -22.61
C SER A 212 -15.44 -7.24 -22.42
N VAL A 213 -15.92 -7.54 -21.21
CA VAL A 213 -17.36 -7.51 -20.89
C VAL A 213 -17.91 -6.09 -21.04
N VAL A 214 -17.18 -5.08 -20.55
CA VAL A 214 -17.55 -3.67 -20.73
C VAL A 214 -17.56 -3.29 -22.21
N ALA A 215 -16.50 -3.63 -22.95
CA ALA A 215 -16.38 -3.30 -24.37
C ALA A 215 -17.49 -3.92 -25.24
N THR A 216 -18.00 -5.08 -24.85
CA THR A 216 -19.05 -5.80 -25.59
C THR A 216 -20.47 -5.48 -25.11
N GLY A 217 -20.64 -4.60 -24.11
CA GLY A 217 -21.95 -4.28 -23.54
C GLY A 217 -22.62 -5.46 -22.81
N GLY A 218 -21.82 -6.44 -22.37
CA GLY A 218 -22.33 -7.62 -21.66
C GLY A 218 -22.63 -7.34 -20.17
N PRO A 219 -23.21 -8.32 -19.45
CA PRO A 219 -23.42 -8.21 -18.01
C PRO A 219 -22.10 -8.02 -17.27
N THR A 220 -21.91 -6.87 -16.62
CA THR A 220 -20.68 -6.52 -15.90
C THR A 220 -20.44 -7.33 -14.64
N SER A 221 -21.49 -7.98 -14.10
CA SER A 221 -21.39 -8.83 -12.92
C SER A 221 -20.52 -10.07 -13.19
N PRO A 222 -19.54 -10.37 -12.33
CA PRO A 222 -18.71 -11.56 -12.48
C PRO A 222 -19.50 -12.86 -12.30
N ASN A 223 -20.69 -12.81 -11.68
CA ASN A 223 -21.52 -13.98 -11.37
C ASN A 223 -22.30 -14.51 -12.58
N ARG A 224 -22.42 -13.74 -13.67
CA ARG A 224 -23.08 -14.17 -14.89
C ARG A 224 -22.24 -13.78 -16.13
N PRO A 225 -21.70 -14.74 -16.88
CA PRO A 225 -21.57 -16.17 -16.56
C PRO A 225 -20.68 -16.42 -15.32
N LYS A 226 -20.96 -17.48 -14.56
CA LYS A 226 -20.22 -17.81 -13.32
C LYS A 226 -18.72 -17.93 -13.59
N ARG A 227 -17.89 -17.23 -12.80
CA ARG A 227 -16.42 -17.22 -12.93
C ARG A 227 -15.70 -17.88 -11.77
N LEU A 228 -16.32 -17.86 -10.61
CA LEU A 228 -15.82 -18.44 -9.37
C LEU A 228 -16.91 -19.31 -8.75
N SER A 229 -16.51 -20.45 -8.21
CA SER A 229 -17.36 -21.35 -7.46
C SER A 229 -16.64 -21.80 -6.20
N THR A 230 -17.36 -21.79 -5.08
CA THR A 230 -16.89 -22.29 -3.77
C THR A 230 -17.80 -23.43 -3.33
N PRO A 231 -17.72 -24.61 -3.96
CA PRO A 231 -18.69 -25.70 -3.74
C PRO A 231 -18.68 -26.22 -2.29
N ARG A 232 -17.53 -26.16 -1.62
CA ARG A 232 -17.37 -26.49 -0.20
C ARG A 232 -16.21 -25.71 0.41
N PRO A 233 -16.12 -25.58 1.75
CA PRO A 233 -15.01 -24.89 2.40
C PRO A 233 -13.64 -25.43 1.96
N GLY A 234 -12.72 -24.52 1.65
CA GLY A 234 -11.37 -24.87 1.20
C GLY A 234 -11.27 -25.38 -0.24
N VAL A 235 -12.35 -25.34 -1.03
CA VAL A 235 -12.31 -25.61 -2.48
C VAL A 235 -12.79 -24.38 -3.24
N HIS A 236 -11.92 -23.84 -4.08
CA HIS A 236 -12.21 -22.75 -4.99
C HIS A 236 -12.03 -23.25 -6.42
N ILE A 237 -13.04 -23.07 -7.26
CA ILE A 237 -12.98 -23.39 -8.69
C ILE A 237 -13.16 -22.10 -9.45
N ARG A 238 -12.08 -21.61 -10.04
CA ARG A 238 -12.07 -20.42 -10.89
C ARG A 238 -11.89 -20.84 -12.34
N ARG A 239 -12.69 -20.27 -13.25
CA ARG A 239 -12.41 -20.40 -14.68
C ARG A 239 -11.55 -19.23 -15.15
N GLU A 240 -10.64 -19.52 -16.06
CA GLU A 240 -9.82 -18.53 -16.74
C GLU A 240 -9.98 -18.67 -18.24
N ARG A 241 -10.22 -17.56 -18.93
CA ARG A 241 -10.25 -17.53 -20.39
C ARG A 241 -8.84 -17.43 -20.95
N THR A 242 -8.48 -18.37 -21.81
CA THR A 242 -7.20 -18.37 -22.54
C THR A 242 -7.43 -18.18 -24.03
N ARG A 243 -6.34 -18.07 -24.82
CA ARG A 243 -6.42 -17.98 -26.28
C ARG A 243 -6.97 -19.26 -26.94
N ARG A 244 -6.81 -20.42 -26.28
CA ARG A 244 -7.17 -21.74 -26.83
C ARG A 244 -8.41 -22.37 -26.17
N GLY A 245 -9.05 -21.67 -25.24
CA GLY A 245 -10.21 -22.19 -24.52
C GLY A 245 -10.26 -21.68 -23.09
N PHE A 246 -10.56 -22.58 -22.15
CA PHE A 246 -10.68 -22.28 -20.73
C PHE A 246 -9.80 -23.18 -19.89
N VAL A 247 -9.30 -22.64 -18.78
CA VAL A 247 -8.64 -23.40 -17.72
C VAL A 247 -9.52 -23.33 -16.47
N LEU A 248 -9.68 -24.45 -15.78
CA LEU A 248 -10.26 -24.48 -14.44
C LEU A 248 -9.14 -24.59 -13.41
N HIS A 249 -9.02 -23.57 -12.57
CA HIS A 249 -8.13 -23.57 -11.41
C HIS A 249 -8.92 -24.12 -10.23
N VAL A 250 -8.53 -25.30 -9.75
CA VAL A 250 -9.10 -25.94 -8.56
C VAL A 250 -8.09 -25.77 -7.43
N THR A 251 -8.39 -24.92 -6.46
CA THR A 251 -7.43 -24.50 -5.42
C THR A 251 -8.02 -24.55 -4.01
N GLY A 252 -7.15 -24.40 -3.02
CA GLY A 252 -7.48 -24.47 -1.59
C GLY A 252 -7.15 -25.82 -0.95
N GLN A 253 -7.22 -25.89 0.39
CA GLN A 253 -6.80 -27.07 1.15
C GLN A 253 -7.65 -28.33 0.88
N GLY A 254 -8.87 -28.16 0.36
CA GLY A 254 -9.77 -29.24 -0.03
C GLY A 254 -9.60 -29.70 -1.49
N ALA A 255 -8.72 -29.05 -2.28
CA ALA A 255 -8.41 -29.41 -3.65
C ALA A 255 -7.41 -30.58 -3.72
N THR A 256 -7.85 -31.74 -3.25
CA THR A 256 -7.05 -32.98 -3.23
C THR A 256 -7.09 -33.71 -4.57
N ASP A 257 -6.07 -34.51 -4.88
CA ASP A 257 -6.05 -35.36 -6.08
C ASP A 257 -7.34 -36.18 -6.27
N ALA A 258 -7.85 -36.79 -5.19
CA ALA A 258 -9.09 -37.57 -5.23
C ALA A 258 -10.32 -36.76 -5.68
N LEU A 259 -10.41 -35.49 -5.26
CA LEU A 259 -11.49 -34.59 -5.70
C LEU A 259 -11.31 -34.24 -7.17
N VAL A 260 -10.08 -33.97 -7.61
CA VAL A 260 -9.81 -33.64 -9.01
C VAL A 260 -10.15 -34.83 -9.91
N THR A 261 -9.83 -36.06 -9.49
CA THR A 261 -10.27 -37.27 -10.19
C THR A 261 -11.79 -37.37 -10.27
N GLU A 262 -12.51 -37.15 -9.17
CA GLU A 262 -13.98 -37.17 -9.16
C GLU A 262 -14.59 -36.11 -10.10
N ILE A 263 -13.99 -34.91 -10.16
CA ILE A 263 -14.39 -33.86 -11.09
C ILE A 263 -14.17 -34.30 -12.54
N LEU A 264 -13.04 -34.94 -12.84
CA LEU A 264 -12.76 -35.43 -14.20
C LEU A 264 -13.73 -36.54 -14.62
N ASP A 265 -14.02 -37.49 -13.72
CA ASP A 265 -14.99 -38.56 -13.97
C ASP A 265 -16.40 -37.98 -14.27
N GLU A 266 -16.83 -36.96 -13.51
CA GLU A 266 -18.11 -36.29 -13.74
C GLU A 266 -18.13 -35.52 -15.06
N VAL A 267 -17.02 -34.89 -15.44
CA VAL A 267 -16.89 -34.23 -16.75
C VAL A 267 -16.99 -35.25 -17.88
N GLU A 268 -16.31 -36.40 -17.80
CA GLU A 268 -16.43 -37.47 -18.81
C GLU A 268 -17.86 -38.00 -18.92
N ARG A 269 -18.57 -38.15 -17.79
CA ARG A 269 -19.99 -38.51 -17.76
C ARG A 269 -20.89 -37.52 -18.49
N LEU A 270 -20.58 -36.22 -18.45
CA LEU A 270 -21.37 -35.19 -19.15
C LEU A 270 -21.26 -35.29 -20.69
N PHE A 271 -20.22 -35.95 -21.21
CA PHE A 271 -19.97 -36.10 -22.65
C PHE A 271 -20.18 -37.53 -23.16
N SER A 272 -20.54 -38.48 -22.29
CA SER A 272 -20.87 -39.86 -22.62
C SER A 272 -22.35 -40.01 -22.98
#